data_AF-A0A183FLD7-F1
#
_entry.id   AF-A0A183FLD7-F1
#
_cell.length_a   1.000
_cell.length_b   1.000
_cell.length_c   1.000
_cell.angle_alpha   90.00
_cell.angle_beta   90.00
_cell.angle_gamma   90.00
#
_symmetry.space_group_name_H-M   'P 1'
#
loop_
_entity.id
_entity.type
_entity.pdbx_description
1 polymer ?
#
loop_
_entity_poly.entity_id
_entity_poly.type
_entity_poly.pdbx_seq_one_letter_code
_entity_poly.pdbx_strand_id
1 'polypeptide(L)'
;MDGRCFNTEKGLTIDGSEYRRLRNIDHRGCALECRDDPSCLAYEWLESIELCYLKSRSLSGDLVKKADAIIGFCLDDGELTRDSECYSSD
;
A
#
# COMPACT_ATOMS: atom_id res chain seq x y z
N MET A 1 -8.59 -11.80 6.03
CA MET A 1 -7.37 -11.96 5.22
C MET A 1 -6.20 -11.84 6.19
N ASP A 2 -5.29 -12.81 6.22
CA ASP A 2 -4.14 -12.82 7.15
C ASP A 2 -2.96 -12.01 6.56
N GLY A 3 -3.23 -10.79 6.10
CA GLY A 3 -2.23 -9.90 5.52
C GLY A 3 -1.53 -9.03 6.56
N ARG A 4 -0.29 -8.64 6.29
CA ARG A 4 0.48 -7.70 7.13
C ARG A 4 0.91 -6.49 6.34
N CYS A 5 0.88 -5.32 6.99
CA CYS A 5 1.34 -4.07 6.41
C CYS A 5 2.65 -3.61 7.03
N PHE A 6 3.53 -3.05 6.20
CA PHE A 6 4.84 -2.52 6.59
C PHE A 6 5.01 -1.11 6.06
N ASN A 7 5.53 -0.20 6.89
CA ASN A 7 5.71 1.20 6.52
C ASN A 7 7.15 1.47 6.07
N THR A 8 7.31 2.34 5.09
CA THR A 8 8.60 2.91 4.71
C THR A 8 9.01 4.04 5.66
N GLU A 9 10.24 4.52 5.51
CA GLU A 9 10.60 5.82 6.04
C GLU A 9 9.74 6.93 5.42
N LYS A 10 9.56 8.01 6.18
CA LYS A 10 8.85 9.21 5.74
C LYS A 10 9.64 9.95 4.67
N GLY A 11 8.95 10.62 3.76
CA GLY A 11 9.54 11.53 2.79
C GLY A 11 9.53 11.01 1.36
N LEU A 12 8.91 9.85 1.12
CA LEU A 12 8.80 9.21 -0.17
C LEU A 12 7.35 8.84 -0.47
N THR A 13 7.00 8.91 -1.75
CA THR A 13 5.76 8.34 -2.30
C THR A 13 6.04 7.66 -3.63
N ILE A 14 5.07 6.87 -4.13
CA ILE A 14 5.04 6.35 -5.49
C ILE A 14 4.02 7.22 -6.21
N ASP A 15 4.45 8.05 -7.16
CA ASP A 15 3.56 8.92 -7.92
C ASP A 15 2.73 8.10 -8.91
N GLY A 16 1.41 8.26 -8.84
CA GLY A 16 0.45 7.43 -9.55
C GLY A 16 0.11 6.10 -8.86
N SER A 17 -0.69 5.29 -9.56
CA SER A 17 -1.28 4.02 -9.08
C SER A 17 -2.34 4.15 -7.98
N GLU A 18 -2.63 5.35 -7.47
CA GLU A 18 -3.77 5.55 -6.58
C GLU A 18 -5.09 5.36 -7.34
N TYR A 19 -5.98 4.56 -6.77
CA TYR A 19 -7.32 4.32 -7.34
C TYR A 19 -8.44 4.75 -6.40
N ARG A 20 -8.11 5.06 -5.14
CA ARG A 20 -9.07 5.49 -4.13
C ARG A 20 -8.44 6.48 -3.16
N ARG A 21 -9.21 7.48 -2.75
CA ARG A 21 -8.85 8.48 -1.76
C ARG A 21 -9.84 8.46 -0.60
N LEU A 22 -9.35 8.35 0.63
CA LEU A 22 -10.15 8.23 1.83
C LEU A 22 -9.84 9.39 2.80
N ARG A 23 -10.88 9.90 3.46
CA ARG A 23 -10.84 10.98 4.45
C ARG A 23 -11.51 10.52 5.73
N ASN A 24 -11.27 11.24 6.83
CA ASN A 24 -11.84 10.94 8.15
C ASN A 24 -11.46 9.55 8.68
N ILE A 25 -10.26 9.08 8.32
CA ILE A 25 -9.62 7.88 8.86
C ILE A 25 -8.23 8.27 9.33
N ASP A 26 -7.69 7.56 10.31
CA ASP A 26 -6.32 7.74 10.75
C ASP A 26 -5.35 6.92 9.89
N HIS A 27 -4.05 7.11 10.14
CA HIS A 27 -2.98 6.37 9.45
C HIS A 27 -3.18 4.85 9.54
N ARG A 28 -3.56 4.34 10.72
CA ARG A 28 -3.83 2.91 10.92
C ARG A 28 -5.03 2.45 10.11
N GLY A 29 -6.10 3.23 10.07
CA GLY A 29 -7.27 2.99 9.24
C GLY A 29 -6.92 2.88 7.77
N CYS A 30 -6.04 3.76 7.26
CA CYS A 30 -5.55 3.69 5.89
C CYS A 30 -4.88 2.34 5.57
N ALA A 31 -4.06 1.84 6.50
CA ALA A 31 -3.42 0.53 6.37
C ALA A 31 -4.44 -0.63 6.39
N LEU A 32 -5.45 -0.55 7.25
CA LEU A 32 -6.51 -1.56 7.35
C LEU A 32 -7.37 -1.61 6.08
N GLU A 33 -7.77 -0.44 5.57
CA GLU A 33 -8.52 -0.33 4.32
C GLU A 33 -7.73 -0.90 3.13
N CYS A 34 -6.41 -0.69 3.10
CA CYS A 34 -5.57 -1.31 2.07
C CYS A 34 -5.47 -2.83 2.25
N ARG A 35 -5.17 -3.31 3.46
CA ARG A 35 -5.04 -4.76 3.74
C ARG A 35 -6.31 -5.54 3.40
N ASP A 36 -7.47 -4.94 3.67
CA ASP A 36 -8.76 -5.61 3.49
C ASP A 36 -9.33 -5.42 2.07
N ASP A 37 -8.65 -4.67 1.19
CA ASP A 37 -8.98 -4.51 -0.23
C ASP A 37 -8.00 -5.34 -1.11
N PRO A 38 -8.45 -6.43 -1.74
CA PRO A 38 -7.61 -7.28 -2.60
C PRO A 38 -7.00 -6.56 -3.81
N SER A 39 -7.49 -5.37 -4.16
CA SER A 39 -6.93 -4.55 -5.25
C SER A 39 -5.78 -3.65 -4.76
N CYS A 40 -5.59 -3.53 -3.45
CA CYS A 40 -4.54 -2.74 -2.84
C CYS A 40 -3.25 -3.56 -2.68
N LEU A 41 -2.12 -2.92 -2.94
CA LEU A 41 -0.80 -3.42 -2.52
C LEU A 41 -0.08 -2.42 -1.62
N ALA A 42 -0.36 -1.13 -1.80
CA ALA A 42 0.25 -0.09 -1.00
C ALA A 42 -0.74 1.03 -0.69
N TYR A 43 -0.43 1.83 0.31
CA TYR A 43 -1.15 3.06 0.62
C TYR A 43 -0.17 4.21 0.84
N GLU A 44 -0.59 5.44 0.51
CA GLU A 44 0.07 6.68 0.91
C GLU A 44 -0.74 7.33 2.03
N TRP A 45 -0.06 7.65 3.13
CA TRP A 45 -0.58 8.49 4.20
C TRP A 45 0.11 9.85 4.18
N LEU A 46 -0.67 10.92 4.03
CA LEU A 46 -0.20 12.30 4.15
C LEU A 46 -0.50 12.84 5.54
N GLU A 47 0.54 12.93 6.37
CA GLU A 47 0.40 13.33 7.77
C GLU A 47 -0.08 14.78 7.92
N SER A 48 0.29 15.66 6.98
CA SER A 48 -0.01 17.10 7.08
C SER A 48 -1.51 17.41 6.96
N ILE A 49 -2.26 16.57 6.23
CA ILE A 49 -3.66 16.79 5.87
C ILE A 49 -4.56 15.58 6.18
N GLU A 50 -4.02 14.59 6.90
CA GLU A 50 -4.71 13.36 7.31
C GLU A 50 -5.46 12.70 6.15
N LEU A 51 -4.73 12.47 5.05
CA LEU A 51 -5.29 11.99 3.80
C LEU A 51 -4.68 10.65 3.40
N CYS A 52 -5.55 9.70 3.05
CA CYS A 52 -5.16 8.37 2.62
C CYS A 52 -5.41 8.18 1.13
N TYR A 53 -4.44 7.59 0.44
CA TYR A 53 -4.57 7.12 -0.94
C TYR A 53 -4.24 5.63 -1.01
N LEU A 54 -5.18 4.82 -1.51
CA LEU A 54 -4.93 3.40 -1.77
C LEU A 54 -4.35 3.23 -3.16
N LYS A 55 -3.27 2.47 -3.27
CA LYS A 55 -2.49 2.22 -4.49
C LYS A 55 -2.62 0.77 -4.95
N SER A 56 -2.81 0.62 -6.25
CA SER A 56 -3.13 -0.66 -6.87
C SER A 56 -1.95 -1.62 -6.86
N ARG A 57 -2.23 -2.92 -7.02
CA ARG A 57 -1.21 -3.97 -7.13
C ARG A 57 -0.25 -3.81 -8.32
N SER A 58 -0.67 -3.13 -9.38
CA SER A 58 0.18 -2.92 -10.55
C SER A 58 1.33 -1.93 -10.31
N LEU A 59 1.22 -1.05 -9.29
CA LEU A 59 2.22 -0.05 -8.91
C LEU A 59 2.98 0.58 -10.10
N SER A 60 2.26 1.02 -11.13
CA SER A 60 2.82 1.60 -12.36
C SER A 60 3.33 3.04 -12.20
N GLY A 61 3.91 3.37 -11.05
CA GLY A 61 4.32 4.72 -10.67
C GLY A 61 5.81 4.86 -10.35
N ASP A 62 6.28 6.10 -10.21
CA ASP A 62 7.68 6.42 -9.92
C ASP A 62 7.90 6.76 -8.44
N LEU A 63 9.01 6.29 -7.86
CA LEU A 63 9.39 6.67 -6.50
C LEU A 63 9.87 8.13 -6.49
N VAL A 64 9.17 9.00 -5.77
CA VAL A 64 9.45 10.43 -5.69
C VAL A 64 9.50 10.93 -4.25
N LYS A 65 10.17 12.07 -4.04
CA LYS A 65 10.23 12.73 -2.72
C LYS A 65 8.95 13.49 -2.43
N LYS A 66 8.37 13.24 -1.25
CA LYS A 66 7.21 13.96 -0.73
C LYS A 66 7.30 13.98 0.79
N ALA A 67 7.71 15.13 1.34
CA ALA A 67 8.24 15.24 2.70
C ALA A 67 7.28 14.78 3.80
N ASP A 68 5.98 14.86 3.57
CA ASP A 68 4.92 14.52 4.52
C ASP A 68 4.24 13.17 4.23
N ALA A 69 4.73 12.43 3.23
CA ALA A 69 4.20 11.14 2.85
C ALA A 69 4.90 10.00 3.57
N ILE A 70 4.11 9.02 3.96
CA ILE A 70 4.53 7.68 4.37
C ILE A 70 3.87 6.70 3.39
N ILE A 71 4.64 5.80 2.80
CA ILE A 71 4.08 4.65 2.08
C ILE A 71 4.03 3.47 3.03
N GLY A 72 2.94 2.71 3.01
CA GLY A 72 2.92 1.35 3.55
C GLY A 72 2.54 0.33 2.48
N PHE A 73 3.13 -0.87 2.56
CA PHE A 73 2.82 -2.01 1.70
C PHE A 73 2.09 -3.07 2.51
N CYS A 74 0.96 -3.55 1.99
CA CYS A 74 0.18 -4.61 2.60
C CYS A 74 0.28 -5.86 1.74
N LEU A 75 0.94 -6.89 2.29
CA LEU A 75 1.15 -8.18 1.62
C LEU A 75 0.20 -9.20 2.21
N ASP A 76 -0.46 -9.95 1.33
CA ASP A 76 -1.27 -11.09 1.72
C ASP A 76 -0.36 -12.31 1.90
N ASP A 77 -0.40 -12.98 3.05
CA ASP A 77 0.38 -14.21 3.26
C ASP A 77 -0.06 -15.34 2.28
N GLY A 78 -1.22 -15.21 1.64
CA GLY A 78 -1.68 -16.09 0.55
C GLY A 78 -1.06 -15.80 -0.83
N GLU A 79 -0.35 -14.70 -1.02
CA GLU A 79 0.47 -14.49 -2.22
C GLU A 79 1.82 -15.20 -2.13
N LEU A 80 2.43 -15.28 -0.94
CA LEU A 80 3.65 -16.07 -0.73
C LEU A 80 3.44 -17.52 -1.17
N THR A 81 2.25 -18.08 -0.91
CA THR A 81 1.90 -19.43 -1.36
C THR A 81 1.72 -19.52 -2.88
N ARG A 82 1.14 -18.49 -3.52
CA ARG A 82 0.91 -18.47 -4.99
C ARG A 82 2.21 -18.31 -5.78
N ASP A 83 3.13 -17.48 -5.29
CA ASP A 83 4.46 -17.34 -5.89
C ASP A 83 5.26 -18.64 -5.74
N SER A 84 5.11 -19.35 -4.61
CA SER A 84 5.77 -20.65 -4.40
C SER A 84 5.27 -21.73 -5.36
N GLU A 85 3.99 -21.70 -5.76
CA GLU A 85 3.42 -22.61 -6.76
C GLU A 85 4.00 -22.32 -8.16
N CYS A 86 4.17 -21.04 -8.52
CA CYS A 86 4.86 -20.65 -9.74
C CYS A 86 6.31 -21.13 -9.78
N TYR A 87 7.06 -21.06 -8.67
CA TYR A 87 8.45 -21.53 -8.58
C TYR A 87 8.62 -23.05 -8.60
N SER A 88 7.57 -23.81 -8.30
CA SER A 88 7.60 -25.28 -8.30
C SER A 88 7.20 -25.91 -9.65
N SER A 89 6.92 -25.08 -10.66
CA SER A 89 6.45 -25.49 -11.98
C SER A 89 7.56 -25.59 -13.05
N ASP A 90 8.82 -25.32 -12.69
CA ASP A 90 10.02 -25.50 -13.55
C ASP A 90 10.81 -26.77 -13.20
#